data_AF-A0A7V5CZS4-F1
#
_entry.id   AF-A0A7V5CZS4-F1
#
_cell.length_a   1.000
_cell.length_b   1.000
_cell.length_c   1.000
_cell.angle_alpha   90.00
_cell.angle_beta   90.00
_cell.angle_gamma   90.00
#
_symmetry.space_group_name_H-M   'P 1'
#
loop_
_entity.id
_entity.type
_entity.pdbx_description
1 polymer ?
#
loop_
_entity_poly.entity_id
_entity_poly.type
_entity_poly.pdbx_seq_one_letter_code
_entity_poly.pdbx_strand_id
1 'polypeptide(L)'
;MTEMTKKRKWILMIFVLLLLLAGSVRISHGGEAESQEPSPRIVNIINFIRQCEPRIDWITEEVLQQTVVEQIKIIKQYNFKATFLLQYDALIDPRYQKLMKELPADQFEVGAWWEIPQPLVEKSGLKWRGRYPWDWHADVGFSTGYAPEEREKLIDTYMEDFKKIFSYYPKSVGSWFIDAHSLKYMHDKYGIVASCNCKDQVGTDGYTLWGGYWSGGYYPSLVNAYMPAQNPEKQIPVPIFRMLGSDPIHQYDSGLGTGNQRVISLEPVYEKGGGDERWCR
;
A
#
# COMPACT_ATOMS: atom_id res chain seq x y z
N MET A 1 -61.53 -6.13 -43.14
CA MET A 1 -60.71 -6.28 -41.92
C MET A 1 -61.60 -5.98 -40.72
N THR A 2 -62.00 -7.03 -40.02
CA THR A 2 -63.20 -7.13 -39.17
C THR A 2 -63.04 -6.44 -37.80
N GLU A 3 -64.13 -5.93 -37.22
CA GLU A 3 -64.16 -5.29 -35.88
C GLU A 3 -63.44 -6.09 -34.78
N MET A 4 -63.43 -7.43 -34.89
CA MET A 4 -62.70 -8.31 -33.97
C MET A 4 -61.20 -8.01 -33.89
N THR A 5 -60.56 -7.59 -34.99
CA THR A 5 -59.12 -7.26 -34.99
C THR A 5 -58.85 -5.92 -34.29
N LYS A 6 -59.81 -4.99 -34.30
CA LYS A 6 -59.75 -3.72 -33.56
C LYS A 6 -59.90 -3.97 -32.05
N LYS A 7 -60.88 -4.78 -31.64
CA LYS A 7 -61.07 -5.16 -30.22
C LYS A 7 -59.85 -5.87 -29.62
N ARG A 8 -59.23 -6.80 -30.36
CA ARG A 8 -58.00 -7.49 -29.91
C ARG A 8 -56.81 -6.53 -29.72
N LYS A 9 -56.63 -5.53 -30.59
CA LYS A 9 -55.58 -4.51 -30.43
C LYS A 9 -55.83 -3.63 -29.21
N TRP A 10 -57.08 -3.24 -28.94
CA TRP A 10 -57.43 -2.46 -27.75
C TRP A 10 -57.22 -3.23 -26.45
N ILE A 11 -57.58 -4.52 -26.42
CA ILE A 11 -57.36 -5.37 -25.25
C ILE A 11 -55.85 -5.57 -25.00
N LEU A 12 -55.06 -5.80 -26.05
CA LEU A 12 -53.61 -5.94 -25.93
C LEU A 12 -52.95 -4.64 -25.43
N MET A 13 -53.42 -3.48 -25.91
CA MET A 13 -52.90 -2.18 -25.51
C MET A 13 -53.24 -1.85 -24.05
N ILE A 14 -54.43 -2.22 -23.58
CA ILE A 14 -54.83 -2.11 -22.17
C ILE A 14 -54.00 -3.05 -21.29
N PHE A 15 -53.73 -4.27 -21.75
CA PHE A 15 -52.89 -5.23 -21.03
C PHE A 15 -51.44 -4.75 -20.89
N VAL A 16 -50.87 -4.15 -21.95
CA VAL A 16 -49.53 -3.54 -21.91
C VAL A 16 -49.51 -2.32 -20.99
N LEU A 17 -50.57 -1.49 -20.99
CA LEU A 17 -50.68 -0.35 -20.07
C LEU A 17 -50.78 -0.80 -18.60
N LEU A 18 -51.52 -1.88 -18.33
CA LEU A 18 -51.64 -2.46 -16.99
C LEU A 18 -50.34 -3.12 -16.52
N LEU A 19 -49.57 -3.75 -17.41
CA LEU A 19 -48.23 -4.29 -17.10
C LEU A 19 -47.21 -3.17 -16.81
N LEU A 20 -47.33 -2.01 -17.48
CA LEU A 20 -46.52 -0.83 -17.19
C LEU A 20 -46.89 -0.15 -15.85
N LEU A 21 -48.16 -0.25 -15.42
CA LEU A 21 -48.64 0.28 -14.14
C LEU A 21 -48.38 -0.68 -12.95
N ALA A 22 -48.23 -1.99 -13.19
CA ALA A 22 -47.90 -3.00 -12.18
C ALA A 22 -46.40 -3.07 -11.85
N GLY A 23 -45.55 -2.36 -12.61
CA GLY A 23 -44.16 -2.09 -12.26
C GLY A 23 -44.09 -1.05 -11.13
N SER A 24 -44.54 -1.43 -9.94
CA SER A 24 -44.42 -0.60 -8.74
C SER A 24 -42.95 -0.31 -8.46
N VAL A 25 -42.50 0.88 -8.83
CA VAL A 25 -41.28 1.49 -8.29
C VAL A 25 -41.50 1.57 -6.78
N ARG A 26 -40.88 0.65 -6.04
CA ARG A 26 -40.65 0.87 -4.61
C ARG A 26 -39.66 2.02 -4.52
N ILE A 27 -40.20 3.24 -4.46
CA ILE A 27 -39.44 4.38 -3.97
C ILE A 27 -39.21 4.09 -2.50
N SER A 28 -38.07 3.44 -2.22
CA SER A 28 -37.48 3.44 -0.89
C SER A 28 -37.38 4.90 -0.48
N HIS A 29 -38.26 5.34 0.41
CA HIS A 29 -38.03 6.59 1.13
C HIS A 29 -36.76 6.32 1.92
N GLY A 30 -35.63 6.81 1.41
CA GLY A 30 -34.41 6.87 2.19
C GLY A 30 -34.76 7.62 3.46
N GLY A 31 -34.78 6.90 4.58
CA GLY A 31 -34.90 7.53 5.88
C GLY A 31 -33.85 8.63 5.95
N GLU A 32 -34.21 9.76 6.55
CA GLU A 32 -33.26 10.80 6.91
C GLU A 32 -32.03 10.12 7.49
N ALA A 33 -30.89 10.29 6.84
CA ALA A 33 -29.64 9.73 7.31
C ALA A 33 -29.47 10.23 8.75
N GLU A 34 -29.55 9.30 9.72
CA GLU A 34 -29.10 9.57 11.08
C GLU A 34 -27.81 10.35 10.98
N SER A 35 -27.74 11.48 11.68
CA SER A 35 -26.54 12.31 11.73
C SER A 35 -25.38 11.43 12.19
N GLN A 36 -24.60 10.92 11.23
CA GLN A 36 -23.47 10.08 11.51
C GLN A 36 -22.54 10.90 12.40
N GLU A 37 -22.28 10.38 13.61
CA GLU A 37 -21.16 10.82 14.43
C GLU A 37 -19.93 11.03 13.52
N PRO A 38 -19.26 12.19 13.58
CA PRO A 38 -18.19 12.49 12.65
C PRO A 38 -17.11 11.42 12.73
N SER A 39 -16.94 10.68 11.63
CA SER A 39 -15.92 9.63 11.54
C SER A 39 -14.53 10.24 11.78
N PRO A 40 -13.64 9.55 12.52
CA PRO A 40 -12.30 10.08 12.77
C PRO A 40 -11.53 10.26 11.46
N ARG A 41 -10.84 11.39 11.33
CA ARG A 41 -9.89 11.62 10.23
C ARG A 41 -8.53 11.07 10.65
N ILE A 42 -8.06 10.06 9.94
CA ILE A 42 -6.83 9.33 10.28
C ILE A 42 -5.75 9.65 9.26
N VAL A 43 -4.55 9.99 9.74
CA VAL A 43 -3.34 10.14 8.93
C VAL A 43 -2.27 9.23 9.53
N ASN A 44 -1.65 8.39 8.70
CA ASN A 44 -0.54 7.54 9.10
C ASN A 44 0.76 8.17 8.58
N ILE A 45 1.65 8.57 9.50
CA ILE A 45 2.99 9.06 9.14
C ILE A 45 3.93 7.85 9.10
N ILE A 46 4.32 7.45 7.90
CA ILE A 46 5.20 6.31 7.66
C ILE A 46 6.51 6.81 7.09
N ASN A 47 7.62 6.36 7.68
CA ASN A 47 8.97 6.62 7.20
C ASN A 47 9.64 5.28 6.95
N PHE A 48 9.90 4.94 5.69
CA PHE A 48 10.73 3.78 5.39
C PHE A 48 12.20 4.20 5.39
N ILE A 49 13.07 3.30 5.88
CA ILE A 49 14.49 3.57 6.08
C ILE A 49 15.28 2.50 5.32
N ARG A 50 16.23 2.96 4.53
CA ARG A 50 17.27 2.16 3.88
C ARG A 50 18.64 2.73 4.21
N GLN A 51 19.69 1.93 4.06
CA GLN A 51 21.05 2.38 4.29
C GLN A 51 21.78 2.73 2.99
N CYS A 52 21.27 2.29 1.83
CA CYS A 52 21.93 2.48 0.53
C CYS A 52 21.07 3.28 -0.48
N GLU A 53 21.66 4.27 -1.15
CA GLU A 53 21.09 4.93 -2.36
C GLU A 53 22.18 5.08 -3.44
N PRO A 54 22.35 4.07 -4.31
CA PRO A 54 23.40 4.06 -5.33
C PRO A 54 23.07 4.91 -6.57
N ARG A 55 21.87 5.50 -6.67
CA ARG A 55 21.47 6.31 -7.84
C ARG A 55 21.97 7.76 -7.76
N ILE A 56 22.33 8.23 -6.55
CA ILE A 56 22.62 9.65 -6.30
C ILE A 56 23.83 9.77 -5.36
N ASP A 57 24.98 10.12 -5.92
CA ASP A 57 26.29 10.08 -5.23
C ASP A 57 26.36 10.90 -3.93
N TRP A 58 25.64 12.02 -3.82
CA TRP A 58 25.69 12.86 -2.62
C TRP A 58 24.83 12.32 -1.47
N ILE A 59 23.94 11.34 -1.73
CA ILE A 59 23.14 10.68 -0.70
C ILE A 59 23.98 9.56 -0.10
N THR A 60 24.78 9.91 0.89
CA THR A 60 25.60 8.97 1.65
C THR A 60 24.79 8.29 2.76
N GLU A 61 25.34 7.24 3.37
CA GLU A 61 24.73 6.62 4.54
C GLU A 61 24.53 7.61 5.71
N GLU A 62 25.45 8.58 5.85
CA GLU A 62 25.34 9.62 6.88
C GLU A 62 24.19 10.58 6.58
N VAL A 63 23.99 10.95 5.31
CA VAL A 63 22.84 11.77 4.88
C VAL A 63 21.52 11.03 5.14
N LEU A 64 21.46 9.73 4.82
CA LEU A 64 20.29 8.89 5.09
C LEU A 64 20.00 8.80 6.59
N GLN A 65 21.04 8.58 7.42
CA GLN A 65 20.89 8.53 8.86
C GLN A 65 20.41 9.87 9.43
N GLN A 66 21.03 10.98 9.02
CA GLN A 66 20.69 12.31 9.50
C GLN A 66 19.27 12.71 9.10
N THR A 67 18.81 12.24 7.93
CA THR A 67 17.42 12.43 7.50
C THR A 67 16.45 11.82 8.50
N VAL A 68 16.71 10.60 9.00
CA VAL A 68 15.87 9.95 10.02
C VAL A 68 15.90 10.73 11.34
N VAL A 69 17.07 11.25 11.74
CA VAL A 69 17.21 12.08 12.94
C VAL A 69 16.35 13.34 12.85
N GLU A 70 16.39 14.06 11.72
CA GLU A 70 15.58 15.26 11.51
C GLU A 70 14.07 14.93 11.40
N GLN A 71 13.71 13.80 10.78
CA GLN A 71 12.32 13.30 10.77
C GLN A 71 11.79 13.07 12.20
N ILE A 72 12.56 12.40 13.05
CA ILE A 72 12.19 12.19 14.46
C ILE A 72 12.00 13.53 15.17
N LYS A 73 12.91 14.48 14.97
CA LYS A 73 12.87 15.81 15.61
C LYS A 73 11.60 16.58 15.23
N ILE A 74 11.25 16.63 13.95
CA ILE A 74 10.03 17.33 13.51
C ILE A 74 8.76 16.62 13.99
N ILE A 75 8.72 15.28 13.99
CA ILE A 75 7.57 14.51 14.50
C ILE A 75 7.37 14.79 16.00
N LYS A 76 8.45 14.84 16.79
CA LYS A 76 8.41 15.20 18.20
C LYS A 76 7.95 16.65 18.42
N GLN A 77 8.43 17.59 17.61
CA GLN A 77 8.05 19.00 17.69
C GLN A 77 6.52 19.19 17.58
N TYR A 78 5.87 18.43 16.71
CA TYR A 78 4.41 18.50 16.52
C TYR A 78 3.61 17.47 17.32
N ASN A 79 4.28 16.67 18.17
CA ASN A 79 3.67 15.62 18.98
C ASN A 79 2.83 14.63 18.16
N PHE A 80 3.30 14.26 16.96
CA PHE A 80 2.65 13.26 16.13
C PHE A 80 3.12 11.84 16.47
N LYS A 81 2.32 10.85 16.08
CA LYS A 81 2.72 9.44 16.06
C LYS A 81 3.25 9.08 14.68
N ALA A 82 4.21 8.18 14.63
CA ALA A 82 4.79 7.73 13.37
C ALA A 82 5.26 6.28 13.42
N THR A 83 5.33 5.66 12.25
CA THR A 83 5.85 4.31 12.05
C THR A 83 7.13 4.40 11.23
N PHE A 84 8.21 3.80 11.74
CA PHE A 84 9.48 3.64 11.04
C PHE A 84 9.62 2.21 10.53
N LEU A 85 9.73 2.02 9.22
CA LEU A 85 9.84 0.72 8.58
C LEU A 85 11.28 0.50 8.13
N LEU A 86 11.98 -0.49 8.69
CA LEU A 86 13.41 -0.69 8.42
C LEU A 86 13.62 -1.68 7.27
N GLN A 87 14.35 -1.28 6.22
CA GLN A 87 14.93 -2.24 5.28
C GLN A 87 16.01 -3.05 6.00
N TYR A 88 16.29 -4.26 5.53
CA TYR A 88 17.19 -5.16 6.25
C TYR A 88 18.60 -4.60 6.48
N ASP A 89 19.15 -3.82 5.55
CA ASP A 89 20.42 -3.12 5.72
C ASP A 89 20.35 -2.13 6.91
N ALA A 90 19.30 -1.30 6.95
CA ALA A 90 19.05 -0.39 8.06
C ALA A 90 18.74 -1.13 9.38
N LEU A 91 18.07 -2.28 9.33
CA LEU A 91 17.77 -3.10 10.50
C LEU A 91 19.05 -3.55 11.22
N ILE A 92 20.07 -3.98 10.46
CA ILE A 92 21.31 -4.51 11.02
C ILE A 92 22.34 -3.44 11.40
N ASP A 93 22.14 -2.18 10.99
CA ASP A 93 23.03 -1.07 11.35
C ASP A 93 22.88 -0.67 12.84
N PRO A 94 23.95 -0.72 13.64
CA PRO A 94 23.92 -0.29 15.05
C PRO A 94 23.43 1.14 15.28
N ARG A 95 23.63 2.06 14.32
CA ARG A 95 23.19 3.46 14.40
C ARG A 95 21.67 3.56 14.42
N TYR A 96 21.00 2.86 13.50
CA TYR A 96 19.53 2.81 13.47
C TYR A 96 18.98 2.02 14.66
N GLN A 97 19.61 0.91 15.03
CA GLN A 97 19.19 0.15 16.22
C GLN A 97 19.21 1.00 17.49
N LYS A 98 20.28 1.77 17.71
CA LYS A 98 20.38 2.68 18.85
C LYS A 98 19.27 3.72 18.79
N LEU A 99 19.13 4.41 17.65
CA LEU A 99 18.15 5.46 17.45
C LEU A 99 16.71 4.96 17.72
N MET A 100 16.34 3.81 17.15
CA MET A 100 14.99 3.26 17.28
C MET A 100 14.69 2.74 18.70
N LYS A 101 15.67 2.18 19.40
CA LYS A 101 15.51 1.69 20.79
C LYS A 101 15.33 2.82 21.81
N GLU A 102 15.80 4.02 21.50
CA GLU A 102 15.67 5.20 22.36
C GLU A 102 14.32 5.93 22.16
N LEU A 103 13.50 5.53 21.18
CA LEU A 103 12.20 6.15 20.92
C LEU A 103 11.10 5.61 21.85
N PRO A 104 10.19 6.47 22.34
CA PRO A 104 9.04 6.04 23.13
C PRO A 104 8.05 5.25 22.28
N ALA A 105 7.81 3.98 22.65
CA ALA A 105 7.04 3.01 21.87
C ALA A 105 5.52 3.32 21.77
N ASP A 106 5.00 4.20 22.62
CA ASP A 106 3.61 4.69 22.57
C ASP A 106 3.38 5.77 21.51
N GLN A 107 4.47 6.39 21.04
CA GLN A 107 4.50 7.41 19.99
C GLN A 107 5.09 6.89 18.68
N PHE A 108 6.12 6.04 18.74
CA PHE A 108 6.84 5.54 17.57
C PHE A 108 6.74 4.02 17.45
N GLU A 109 6.17 3.55 16.35
CA GLU A 109 6.21 2.14 15.97
C GLU A 109 7.47 1.84 15.15
N VAL A 110 8.11 0.70 15.42
CA VAL A 110 9.16 0.14 14.55
C VAL A 110 8.61 -1.10 13.85
N GLY A 111 8.61 -1.07 12.52
CA GLY A 111 8.15 -2.15 11.66
C GLY A 111 9.17 -2.50 10.58
N ALA A 112 8.73 -3.26 9.58
CA ALA A 112 9.61 -3.76 8.52
C ALA A 112 9.35 -3.09 7.18
N TRP A 113 10.43 -2.74 6.46
CA TRP A 113 10.37 -2.40 5.04
C TRP A 113 10.88 -3.58 4.20
N TRP A 114 9.96 -4.22 3.48
CA TRP A 114 10.18 -5.45 2.75
C TRP A 114 10.63 -5.20 1.31
N GLU A 115 11.83 -4.67 1.19
CA GLU A 115 12.64 -4.78 -0.01
C GLU A 115 13.85 -5.67 0.29
N ILE A 116 14.45 -6.24 -0.76
CA ILE A 116 15.44 -7.32 -0.64
C ILE A 116 16.84 -6.79 -0.99
N PRO A 117 17.61 -6.25 -0.02
CA PRO A 117 18.98 -5.82 -0.26
C PRO A 117 19.96 -7.02 -0.18
N GLN A 118 21.15 -6.84 -0.73
CA GLN A 118 22.25 -7.81 -0.71
C GLN A 118 22.49 -8.49 0.65
N PRO A 119 22.64 -7.75 1.77
CA PRO A 119 22.90 -8.37 3.07
C PRO A 119 21.81 -9.35 3.53
N LEU A 120 20.55 -9.14 3.13
CA LEU A 120 19.46 -10.09 3.45
C LEU A 120 19.62 -11.38 2.67
N VAL A 121 19.90 -11.26 1.38
CA VAL A 121 20.04 -12.39 0.45
C VAL A 121 21.21 -13.27 0.85
N GLU A 122 22.36 -12.67 1.10
CA GLU A 122 23.58 -13.39 1.46
C GLU A 122 23.45 -14.07 2.82
N LYS A 123 22.85 -13.40 3.82
CA LYS A 123 22.61 -14.03 5.12
C LYS A 123 21.60 -15.18 5.03
N SER A 124 20.63 -15.06 4.13
CA SER A 124 19.71 -16.14 3.80
C SER A 124 20.39 -17.27 3.02
N GLY A 125 21.71 -17.23 2.80
CA GLY A 125 22.46 -18.25 2.06
C GLY A 125 22.06 -18.34 0.59
N LEU A 126 21.54 -17.26 0.03
CA LEU A 126 21.22 -17.12 -1.39
C LEU A 126 22.29 -16.27 -2.08
N LYS A 127 22.38 -16.38 -3.40
CA LYS A 127 23.35 -15.61 -4.19
C LYS A 127 22.77 -14.24 -4.54
N TRP A 128 23.48 -13.16 -4.20
CA TRP A 128 23.12 -11.83 -4.68
C TRP A 128 23.31 -11.71 -6.19
N ARG A 129 22.33 -11.05 -6.85
CA ARG A 129 22.28 -10.87 -8.31
C ARG A 129 22.13 -9.40 -8.74
N GLY A 130 22.10 -8.47 -7.78
CA GLY A 130 21.98 -7.05 -8.08
C GLY A 130 23.31 -6.40 -8.46
N ARG A 131 23.21 -5.21 -9.05
CA ARG A 131 24.36 -4.40 -9.47
C ARG A 131 25.02 -3.68 -8.29
N TYR A 132 24.24 -3.40 -7.25
CA TYR A 132 24.61 -2.63 -6.06
C TYR A 132 24.17 -3.37 -4.80
N PRO A 133 24.57 -2.94 -3.58
CA PRO A 133 24.10 -3.53 -2.33
C PRO A 133 22.57 -3.46 -2.12
N TRP A 134 21.91 -2.52 -2.80
CA TRP A 134 20.47 -2.49 -2.99
C TRP A 134 20.18 -2.19 -4.45
N ASP A 135 19.35 -3.01 -5.10
CA ASP A 135 19.00 -2.86 -6.51
C ASP A 135 17.47 -2.83 -6.65
N TRP A 136 16.95 -1.74 -7.21
CA TRP A 136 15.52 -1.45 -7.27
C TRP A 136 14.77 -2.23 -8.37
N HIS A 137 15.46 -3.00 -9.21
CA HIS A 137 14.79 -3.78 -10.25
C HIS A 137 13.86 -4.86 -9.67
N ALA A 138 12.71 -5.06 -10.32
CA ALA A 138 11.63 -5.96 -9.89
C ALA A 138 12.08 -7.40 -9.63
N ASP A 139 13.02 -7.89 -10.43
CA ASP A 139 13.56 -9.23 -10.34
C ASP A 139 14.64 -9.36 -9.27
N VAL A 140 15.10 -8.27 -8.65
CA VAL A 140 16.18 -8.28 -7.64
C VAL A 140 15.70 -7.77 -6.29
N GLY A 141 15.22 -6.52 -6.23
CA GLY A 141 14.85 -5.85 -4.98
C GLY A 141 13.53 -6.29 -4.37
N PHE A 142 12.79 -7.16 -5.05
CA PHE A 142 11.46 -7.59 -4.63
C PHE A 142 11.34 -9.11 -4.53
N SER A 143 10.52 -9.55 -3.57
CA SER A 143 10.22 -10.96 -3.31
C SER A 143 9.72 -11.72 -4.56
N THR A 144 9.03 -11.06 -5.49
CA THR A 144 8.57 -11.65 -6.76
C THR A 144 9.69 -12.20 -7.63
N GLY A 145 10.92 -11.67 -7.52
CA GLY A 145 12.07 -12.18 -8.25
C GLY A 145 12.57 -13.54 -7.74
N TYR A 146 12.14 -13.98 -6.55
CA TYR A 146 12.60 -15.19 -5.87
C TYR A 146 11.54 -16.30 -5.96
N ALA A 147 11.96 -17.57 -5.88
CA ALA A 147 11.04 -18.70 -5.75
C ALA A 147 10.31 -18.65 -4.39
N PRO A 148 9.10 -19.24 -4.26
CA PRO A 148 8.35 -19.21 -3.00
C PRO A 148 9.16 -19.67 -1.78
N GLU A 149 9.96 -20.73 -1.90
CA GLU A 149 10.78 -21.26 -0.82
C GLU A 149 11.92 -20.30 -0.44
N GLU A 150 12.49 -19.59 -1.43
CA GLU A 150 13.48 -18.55 -1.20
C GLU A 150 12.86 -17.34 -0.49
N ARG A 151 11.63 -16.96 -0.85
CA ARG A 151 10.89 -15.87 -0.18
C ARG A 151 10.70 -16.18 1.30
N GLU A 152 10.25 -17.39 1.63
CA GLU A 152 10.09 -17.83 3.02
C GLU A 152 11.40 -17.77 3.79
N LYS A 153 12.51 -18.22 3.20
CA LYS A 153 13.84 -18.16 3.82
C LYS A 153 14.32 -16.73 4.08
N LEU A 154 14.08 -15.82 3.13
CA LEU A 154 14.36 -14.39 3.29
C LEU A 154 13.52 -13.82 4.45
N ILE A 155 12.24 -14.15 4.51
CA ILE A 155 11.33 -13.68 5.58
C ILE A 155 11.81 -14.17 6.93
N ASP A 156 12.15 -15.46 7.02
CA ASP A 156 12.62 -16.07 8.26
C ASP A 156 13.87 -15.38 8.79
N THR A 157 14.84 -15.13 7.89
CA THR A 157 16.09 -14.46 8.23
C THR A 157 15.84 -13.04 8.74
N TYR A 158 15.00 -12.27 8.02
CA TYR A 158 14.63 -10.92 8.42
C TYR A 158 13.96 -10.91 9.80
N MET A 159 12.96 -11.77 10.00
CA MET A 159 12.15 -11.81 11.22
C MET A 159 12.96 -12.30 12.43
N GLU A 160 13.88 -13.25 12.23
CA GLU A 160 14.79 -13.71 13.28
C GLU A 160 15.67 -12.56 13.80
N ASP A 161 16.31 -11.81 12.90
CA ASP A 161 17.14 -10.68 13.31
C ASP A 161 16.33 -9.55 13.92
N PHE A 162 15.16 -9.25 13.35
CA PHE A 162 14.27 -8.25 13.92
C PHE A 162 13.92 -8.60 15.37
N LYS A 163 13.53 -9.85 15.64
CA LYS A 163 13.24 -10.32 17.00
C LYS A 163 14.48 -10.33 17.88
N LYS A 164 15.65 -10.69 17.37
CA LYS A 164 16.91 -10.64 18.14
C LYS A 164 17.25 -9.20 18.57
N ILE A 165 16.99 -8.23 17.70
CA ILE A 165 17.33 -6.82 17.92
C ILE A 165 16.31 -6.15 18.84
N PHE A 166 15.00 -6.34 18.60
CA PHE A 166 13.92 -5.62 19.27
C PHE A 166 13.14 -6.47 20.29
N SER A 167 13.41 -7.76 20.39
CA SER A 167 12.73 -8.73 21.29
C SER A 167 11.25 -9.00 20.99
N TYR A 168 10.74 -8.53 19.86
CA TYR A 168 9.39 -8.80 19.33
C TYR A 168 9.41 -8.90 17.80
N TYR A 169 8.36 -9.41 17.18
CA TYR A 169 8.18 -9.38 15.72
C TYR A 169 7.43 -8.10 15.29
N PRO A 170 7.73 -7.54 14.10
CA PRO A 170 7.08 -6.31 13.65
C PRO A 170 5.57 -6.55 13.46
N LYS A 171 4.74 -5.57 13.82
CA LYS A 171 3.29 -5.63 13.60
C LYS A 171 2.91 -5.17 12.19
N SER A 172 3.65 -4.20 11.66
CA SER A 172 3.41 -3.60 10.35
C SER A 172 4.58 -3.87 9.39
N VAL A 173 4.25 -4.23 8.15
CA VAL A 173 5.23 -4.47 7.07
C VAL A 173 4.84 -3.70 5.81
N GLY A 174 5.70 -2.80 5.35
CA GLY A 174 5.51 -2.04 4.10
C GLY A 174 6.49 -2.44 3.02
N SER A 175 6.15 -2.19 1.76
CA SER A 175 7.06 -2.24 0.61
C SER A 175 6.44 -1.45 -0.53
N TRP A 176 7.12 -1.24 -1.66
CA TRP A 176 6.41 -0.84 -2.88
C TRP A 176 5.43 -1.93 -3.32
N PHE A 177 5.82 -3.20 -3.19
CA PHE A 177 4.95 -4.34 -3.46
C PHE A 177 5.35 -5.57 -2.64
N ILE A 178 4.34 -6.28 -2.11
CA ILE A 178 4.50 -7.58 -1.45
C ILE A 178 3.54 -8.55 -2.14
N ASP A 179 4.04 -9.69 -2.60
CA ASP A 179 3.21 -10.70 -3.24
C ASP A 179 2.33 -11.45 -2.22
N ALA A 180 1.28 -12.11 -2.71
CA ALA A 180 0.29 -12.81 -1.87
C ALA A 180 0.91 -13.93 -1.03
N HIS A 181 1.89 -14.67 -1.57
CA HIS A 181 2.55 -15.75 -0.84
C HIS A 181 3.34 -15.21 0.35
N SER A 182 4.21 -14.23 0.10
CA SER A 182 5.04 -13.60 1.13
C SER A 182 4.17 -12.94 2.22
N LEU A 183 3.14 -12.19 1.84
CA LEU A 183 2.26 -11.51 2.79
C LEU A 183 1.51 -12.50 3.69
N LYS A 184 0.96 -13.58 3.09
CA LYS A 184 0.28 -14.63 3.84
C LYS A 184 1.24 -15.35 4.79
N TYR A 185 2.45 -15.64 4.34
CA TYR A 185 3.45 -16.31 5.16
C TYR A 185 3.87 -15.47 6.38
N MET A 186 4.12 -14.17 6.17
CA MET A 186 4.38 -13.23 7.27
C MET A 186 3.23 -13.18 8.27
N HIS A 187 1.98 -13.18 7.79
CA HIS A 187 0.81 -13.22 8.67
C HIS A 187 0.76 -14.52 9.48
N ASP A 188 0.75 -15.67 8.80
CA ASP A 188 0.48 -16.96 9.44
C ASP A 188 1.57 -17.35 10.44
N LYS A 189 2.84 -17.07 10.12
CA LYS A 189 3.99 -17.49 10.92
C LYS A 189 4.45 -16.44 11.92
N TYR A 190 4.39 -15.16 11.55
CA TYR A 190 4.95 -14.06 12.33
C TYR A 190 3.91 -13.10 12.91
N GLY A 191 2.64 -13.23 12.52
CA GLY A 191 1.54 -12.49 13.13
C GLY A 191 1.52 -11.00 12.80
N ILE A 192 2.00 -10.61 11.61
CA ILE A 192 1.83 -9.23 11.15
C ILE A 192 0.33 -8.91 11.03
N VAL A 193 -0.05 -7.68 11.36
CA VAL A 193 -1.47 -7.26 11.43
C VAL A 193 -1.80 -6.12 10.49
N ALA A 194 -0.79 -5.51 9.87
CA ALA A 194 -0.95 -4.45 8.89
C ALA A 194 0.14 -4.51 7.82
N SER A 195 -0.22 -4.08 6.61
CA SER A 195 0.74 -3.88 5.53
C SER A 195 0.44 -2.61 4.76
N CYS A 196 1.41 -2.09 4.03
CA CYS A 196 1.21 -0.97 3.12
C CYS A 196 1.99 -1.14 1.80
N ASN A 197 1.43 -0.66 0.71
CA ASN A 197 2.03 -0.71 -0.63
C ASN A 197 1.79 0.56 -1.45
N CYS A 198 2.59 0.82 -2.49
CA CYS A 198 2.38 2.02 -3.31
C CYS A 198 1.15 1.89 -4.19
N LYS A 199 0.55 3.05 -4.50
CA LYS A 199 -0.41 3.19 -5.59
C LYS A 199 0.10 2.65 -6.94
N ASP A 200 -0.78 2.62 -7.93
CA ASP A 200 -0.40 2.28 -9.31
C ASP A 200 0.75 3.15 -9.81
N GLN A 201 1.75 2.50 -10.41
CA GLN A 201 2.96 3.10 -10.96
C GLN A 201 3.34 2.36 -12.24
N VAL A 202 3.42 3.10 -13.34
CA VAL A 202 3.72 2.54 -14.67
C VAL A 202 5.13 2.95 -15.07
N GLY A 203 5.97 1.97 -15.36
CA GLY A 203 7.37 2.20 -15.79
C GLY A 203 8.24 2.93 -14.75
N THR A 204 7.92 2.80 -13.46
CA THR A 204 8.68 3.43 -12.37
C THR A 204 9.67 2.42 -11.81
N ASP A 205 10.93 2.82 -11.63
CA ASP A 205 11.99 2.00 -11.01
C ASP A 205 12.08 0.57 -11.56
N GLY A 206 11.83 0.38 -12.86
CA GLY A 206 11.96 -0.91 -13.54
C GLY A 206 10.79 -1.88 -13.34
N TYR A 207 9.66 -1.43 -12.79
CA TYR A 207 8.43 -2.23 -12.65
C TYR A 207 7.17 -1.51 -13.15
N THR A 208 6.08 -2.26 -13.24
CA THR A 208 4.73 -1.73 -13.51
C THR A 208 3.74 -2.42 -12.60
N LEU A 209 3.00 -1.62 -11.83
CA LEU A 209 1.91 -2.02 -10.96
C LEU A 209 0.65 -1.28 -11.42
N TRP A 210 -0.35 -2.02 -11.88
CA TRP A 210 -1.59 -1.43 -12.42
C TRP A 210 -2.81 -2.29 -12.12
N GLY A 211 -3.95 -1.64 -11.89
CA GLY A 211 -5.23 -2.29 -11.62
C GLY A 211 -5.43 -2.65 -10.14
N GLY A 212 -4.73 -1.97 -9.24
CA GLY A 212 -4.86 -2.17 -7.80
C GLY A 212 -6.07 -1.45 -7.23
N TYR A 213 -6.34 -1.69 -5.94
CA TYR A 213 -7.36 -0.91 -5.24
C TYR A 213 -6.97 0.58 -5.21
N TRP A 214 -7.94 1.45 -5.48
CA TRP A 214 -7.66 2.85 -5.79
C TRP A 214 -7.04 3.63 -4.63
N SER A 215 -7.59 3.53 -3.41
CA SER A 215 -7.14 4.30 -2.25
C SER A 215 -7.63 3.67 -0.94
N GLY A 216 -7.01 4.05 0.19
CA GLY A 216 -7.39 3.60 1.52
C GLY A 216 -6.85 2.20 1.87
N GLY A 217 -7.63 1.45 2.64
CA GLY A 217 -7.30 0.09 3.07
C GLY A 217 -8.14 -0.96 2.36
N TYR A 218 -7.56 -2.11 2.05
CA TYR A 218 -8.28 -3.26 1.52
C TYR A 218 -7.69 -4.56 2.07
N TYR A 219 -8.50 -5.61 2.15
CA TYR A 219 -7.99 -6.94 2.41
C TYR A 219 -7.65 -7.64 1.08
N PRO A 220 -6.40 -8.11 0.90
CA PRO A 220 -5.96 -8.66 -0.36
C PRO A 220 -6.42 -10.10 -0.60
N SER A 221 -6.49 -10.47 -1.87
CA SER A 221 -6.76 -11.84 -2.31
C SER A 221 -5.56 -12.76 -2.10
N LEU A 222 -5.81 -14.02 -1.77
CA LEU A 222 -4.82 -15.12 -1.79
C LEU A 222 -4.17 -15.32 -3.16
N VAL A 223 -4.79 -14.87 -4.26
CA VAL A 223 -4.28 -15.05 -5.62
C VAL A 223 -3.33 -13.93 -6.03
N ASN A 224 -3.68 -12.68 -5.71
CA ASN A 224 -2.88 -11.50 -6.02
C ASN A 224 -3.11 -10.46 -4.94
N ALA A 225 -2.04 -10.10 -4.22
CA ALA A 225 -2.09 -9.13 -3.14
C ALA A 225 -2.45 -7.72 -3.60
N TYR A 226 -2.32 -7.43 -4.89
CA TYR A 226 -2.72 -6.14 -5.46
C TYR A 226 -4.24 -5.97 -5.60
N MET A 227 -4.98 -7.07 -5.53
CA MET A 227 -6.42 -7.12 -5.74
C MET A 227 -7.16 -7.36 -4.41
N PRO A 228 -8.29 -6.67 -4.15
CA PRO A 228 -9.17 -7.00 -3.05
C PRO A 228 -9.74 -8.42 -3.13
N ALA A 229 -9.79 -9.11 -1.99
CA ALA A 229 -10.49 -10.37 -1.87
C ALA A 229 -11.99 -10.18 -2.15
N GLN A 230 -12.58 -11.09 -2.92
CA GLN A 230 -14.01 -11.03 -3.26
C GLN A 230 -14.90 -11.69 -2.18
N ASN A 231 -14.31 -12.51 -1.31
CA ASN A 231 -14.97 -13.14 -0.17
C ASN A 231 -13.95 -13.46 0.95
N PRO A 232 -14.41 -13.65 2.19
CA PRO A 232 -13.54 -13.91 3.34
C PRO A 232 -12.67 -15.16 3.21
N GLU A 233 -13.13 -16.21 2.52
CA GLU A 233 -12.40 -17.48 2.39
C GLU A 233 -11.18 -17.36 1.47
N LYS A 234 -11.18 -16.36 0.57
CA LYS A 234 -10.07 -16.06 -0.34
C LYS A 234 -9.24 -14.86 0.10
N GLN A 235 -9.41 -14.43 1.35
CA GLN A 235 -8.78 -13.27 1.93
C GLN A 235 -7.48 -13.64 2.67
N ILE A 236 -6.44 -12.84 2.49
CA ILE A 236 -5.34 -12.78 3.47
C ILE A 236 -5.80 -11.82 4.57
N PRO A 237 -5.87 -12.24 5.84
CA PRO A 237 -6.44 -11.46 6.94
C PRO A 237 -5.51 -10.34 7.45
N VAL A 238 -4.82 -9.66 6.53
CA VAL A 238 -3.98 -8.49 6.79
C VAL A 238 -4.43 -7.36 5.87
N PRO A 239 -4.90 -6.22 6.38
CA PRO A 239 -5.24 -5.09 5.55
C PRO A 239 -3.96 -4.51 4.93
N ILE A 240 -4.04 -4.19 3.64
CA ILE A 240 -3.05 -3.38 2.94
C ILE A 240 -3.58 -1.95 2.87
N PHE A 241 -2.80 -1.00 3.37
CA PHE A 241 -3.03 0.44 3.23
C PHE A 241 -2.25 0.99 2.04
N ARG A 242 -2.93 1.68 1.12
CA ARG A 242 -2.30 2.33 -0.03
C ARG A 242 -1.50 3.55 0.44
N MET A 243 -0.21 3.56 0.14
CA MET A 243 0.69 4.71 0.29
C MET A 243 0.67 5.55 -0.97
N LEU A 244 1.09 6.81 -0.83
CA LEU A 244 1.21 7.76 -1.93
C LEU A 244 -0.13 8.03 -2.61
N GLY A 245 -1.10 8.56 -1.85
CA GLY A 245 -2.48 8.70 -2.32
C GLY A 245 -2.54 9.37 -3.69
N SER A 246 -3.23 8.75 -4.66
CA SER A 246 -3.39 9.33 -6.00
C SER A 246 -4.08 10.68 -5.92
N ASP A 247 -3.48 11.71 -6.52
CA ASP A 247 -4.19 12.97 -6.73
C ASP A 247 -5.38 12.69 -7.67
N PRO A 248 -6.64 12.88 -7.23
CA PRO A 248 -7.80 12.49 -8.02
C PRO A 248 -8.04 13.38 -9.24
N ILE A 249 -7.42 14.56 -9.31
CA ILE A 249 -7.57 15.52 -10.41
C ILE A 249 -6.42 15.38 -11.40
N HIS A 250 -5.18 15.35 -10.90
CA HIS A 250 -4.01 15.49 -11.75
C HIS A 250 -3.40 14.15 -12.19
N GLN A 251 -3.64 13.05 -11.45
CA GLN A 251 -3.00 11.77 -11.75
C GLN A 251 -3.54 11.14 -13.04
N TYR A 252 -4.85 11.23 -13.31
CA TYR A 252 -5.51 10.49 -14.38
C TYR A 252 -4.95 10.84 -15.78
N ASP A 253 -4.95 12.13 -16.13
CA ASP A 253 -4.46 12.61 -17.44
C ASP A 253 -2.94 12.86 -17.48
N SER A 254 -2.23 12.56 -16.40
CA SER A 254 -0.78 12.78 -16.29
C SER A 254 -0.04 11.99 -17.38
N GLY A 255 0.59 12.69 -18.31
CA GLY A 255 1.34 12.07 -19.39
C GLY A 255 0.47 11.43 -20.48
N LEU A 256 -0.82 11.75 -20.55
CA LEU A 256 -1.69 11.29 -21.63
C LEU A 256 -1.11 11.66 -23.00
N GLY A 257 -1.01 10.67 -23.90
CA GLY A 257 -0.40 10.84 -25.23
C GLY A 257 1.14 10.81 -25.23
N THR A 258 1.78 10.59 -24.08
CA THR A 258 3.24 10.41 -23.96
C THR A 258 3.58 8.95 -23.64
N GLY A 259 4.88 8.62 -23.59
CA GLY A 259 5.34 7.26 -23.31
C GLY A 259 5.16 6.81 -21.85
N ASN A 260 5.05 7.74 -20.89
CA ASN A 260 5.07 7.44 -19.46
C ASN A 260 4.08 8.32 -18.68
N GLN A 261 3.49 7.77 -17.61
CA GLN A 261 2.67 8.51 -16.64
C GLN A 261 3.54 8.93 -15.45
N ARG A 262 3.43 10.19 -15.00
CA ARG A 262 4.12 10.63 -13.77
C ARG A 262 3.36 10.21 -12.52
N VAL A 263 4.07 10.09 -11.40
CA VAL A 263 3.50 9.84 -10.07
C VAL A 263 3.15 11.19 -9.41
N ILE A 264 1.87 11.55 -9.38
CA ILE A 264 1.37 12.79 -8.73
C ILE A 264 0.50 12.40 -7.55
N SER A 265 0.88 12.80 -6.34
CA SER A 265 0.22 12.32 -5.14
C SER A 265 -0.22 13.43 -4.17
N LEU A 266 -0.97 13.00 -3.16
CA LEU A 266 -1.54 13.84 -2.11
C LEU A 266 -0.55 14.20 -0.99
N GLU A 267 0.71 13.76 -1.08
CA GLU A 267 1.72 14.16 -0.11
C GLU A 267 2.17 15.61 -0.32
N PRO A 268 2.47 16.35 0.76
CA PRO A 268 2.76 17.79 0.71
C PRO A 268 4.04 18.15 -0.06
N VAL A 269 4.88 17.18 -0.39
CA VAL A 269 6.08 17.38 -1.21
C VAL A 269 5.75 17.63 -2.70
N TYR A 270 4.54 17.30 -3.14
CA TYR A 270 4.12 17.50 -4.52
C TYR A 270 3.39 18.85 -4.68
N GLU A 271 4.13 19.90 -5.08
CA GLU A 271 3.63 21.29 -5.18
C GLU A 271 2.32 21.45 -5.95
N LYS A 272 2.12 20.65 -7.02
CA LYS A 272 0.91 20.69 -7.86
C LYS A 272 -0.18 19.72 -7.41
N GLY A 273 0.12 18.86 -6.44
CA GLY A 273 -0.81 17.90 -5.85
C GLY A 273 -1.05 18.22 -4.39
N GLY A 274 -0.66 17.31 -3.49
CA GLY A 274 -0.86 17.48 -2.04
C GLY A 274 -0.22 18.72 -1.39
N GLY A 275 0.78 19.32 -2.03
CA GLY A 275 1.42 20.56 -1.59
C GLY A 275 0.71 21.83 -2.03
N ASP A 276 -0.36 21.74 -2.83
CA ASP A 276 -1.13 22.89 -3.27
C ASP A 276 -2.02 23.39 -2.12
N GLU A 277 -1.68 24.56 -1.57
CA GLU A 277 -2.39 25.17 -0.44
C GLU A 277 -3.89 25.33 -0.66
N ARG A 278 -4.37 25.36 -1.90
CA ARG A 278 -5.82 25.43 -2.20
C ARG A 278 -6.57 24.18 -1.74
N TRP A 279 -5.89 23.05 -1.61
CA TRP A 279 -6.44 21.78 -1.14
C TRP A 279 -6.42 21.62 0.38
N CYS A 280 -5.55 22.39 1.06
CA CYS A 280 -5.32 22.27 2.50
C CYS A 280 -6.12 23.30 3.34
N ARG A 281 -7.15 23.93 2.76
CA ARG A 281 -7.99 24.97 3.40
C ARG A 281 -9.27 24.40 4.00
#